data_AF-A0A810QJF7-F1
#
_entry.id   AF-A0A810QJF7-F1
#
_cell.length_a   1.000
_cell.length_b   1.000
_cell.length_c   1.000
_cell.angle_alpha   90.00
_cell.angle_beta   90.00
_cell.angle_gamma   90.00
#
_symmetry.space_group_name_H-M   'P 1'
#
loop_
_entity.id
_entity.type
_entity.pdbx_description
1 polymer ?
#
loop_
_entity_poly.entity_id
_entity_poly.type
_entity_poly.pdbx_seq_one_letter_code
_entity_poly.pdbx_strand_id
1 'polypeptide(L)'
;MTQQEAKNYVEGAFQALKDRGWFLKTGLVPTGVTDREIAEFEAESELKLPTLLKAFLKSYRMDFDLWGIIHEVDFDTRPWPISLNTSVKELRINWAVFREIAADYGAAPEQYGHFLPIGMWDSEFLVWDLSRREDQVDAEDWGESWVLRSFPHDEAWDKEFWEEGGEPCAPSFKDLLDWYFYGALIPEFEEENHLKVTYERMNNYDFLWHFYEDRWKEP
;
A
#
# COMPACT_ATOMS: atom_id res chain seq x y z
N MET A 1 15.16 -9.94 -3.16
CA MET A 1 14.46 -10.45 -4.36
C MET A 1 15.14 -9.95 -5.62
N THR A 2 15.37 -10.82 -6.61
CA THR A 2 15.91 -10.48 -7.93
C THR A 2 14.86 -9.78 -8.80
N GLN A 3 15.27 -9.14 -9.91
CA GLN A 3 14.34 -8.47 -10.83
C GLN A 3 13.31 -9.44 -11.44
N GLN A 4 13.71 -10.66 -11.77
CA GLN A 4 12.81 -11.66 -12.37
C GLN A 4 11.82 -12.20 -11.33
N GLU A 5 12.27 -12.46 -10.10
CA GLU A 5 11.40 -12.87 -9.01
C GLU A 5 10.36 -11.79 -8.70
N ALA A 6 10.76 -10.52 -8.61
CA ALA A 6 9.86 -9.41 -8.36
C ALA A 6 8.82 -9.25 -9.47
N LYS A 7 9.23 -9.40 -10.74
CA LYS A 7 8.32 -9.39 -11.87
C LYS A 7 7.28 -10.51 -11.78
N ASN A 8 7.73 -11.75 -11.59
CA ASN A 8 6.83 -12.91 -11.49
C ASN A 8 5.85 -12.77 -10.31
N TYR A 9 6.33 -12.22 -9.19
CA TYR A 9 5.52 -11.99 -8.01
C TYR A 9 4.39 -11.01 -8.28
N VAL A 10 4.72 -9.83 -8.82
CA VAL A 10 3.75 -8.79 -9.16
C VAL A 10 2.75 -9.31 -10.20
N GLU A 11 3.21 -9.99 -11.26
CA GLU A 11 2.30 -10.57 -12.26
C GLU A 11 1.33 -11.58 -11.63
N GLY A 12 1.81 -12.40 -10.69
CA GLY A 12 0.97 -13.29 -9.91
C GLY A 12 -0.05 -12.57 -9.04
N ALA A 13 0.35 -11.47 -8.40
CA ALA A 13 -0.53 -10.64 -7.57
C ALA A 13 -1.69 -10.06 -8.40
N PHE A 14 -1.41 -9.49 -9.57
CA PHE A 14 -2.45 -8.98 -10.47
C PHE A 14 -3.36 -10.09 -11.01
N GLN A 15 -2.82 -11.28 -11.26
CA GLN A 15 -3.63 -12.42 -11.69
C GLN A 15 -4.55 -12.92 -10.57
N ALA A 16 -4.07 -13.01 -9.33
CA ALA A 16 -4.90 -13.36 -8.17
C ALA A 16 -6.02 -12.32 -7.95
N LEU A 17 -5.70 -11.04 -8.06
CA LEU A 17 -6.68 -9.96 -7.95
C LEU A 17 -7.73 -10.08 -9.06
N LYS A 18 -7.31 -10.41 -10.30
CA LYS A 18 -8.22 -10.67 -11.41
C LYS A 18 -9.13 -11.90 -11.19
N ASP A 19 -8.59 -12.98 -10.67
CA ASP A 19 -9.35 -14.21 -10.37
C ASP A 19 -10.41 -13.96 -9.28
N ARG A 20 -10.17 -12.98 -8.40
CA ARG A 20 -11.13 -12.47 -7.40
C ARG A 20 -12.17 -11.49 -7.96
N GLY A 21 -12.21 -11.30 -9.28
CA GLY A 21 -13.23 -10.50 -9.97
C GLY A 21 -12.83 -9.06 -10.31
N TRP A 22 -11.65 -8.62 -9.88
CA TRP A 22 -11.11 -7.34 -10.32
C TRP A 22 -10.67 -7.41 -11.79
N PHE A 23 -10.57 -6.29 -12.48
CA PHE A 23 -10.22 -6.25 -13.91
C PHE A 23 -11.12 -7.05 -14.86
N LEU A 24 -12.27 -7.59 -14.44
CA LEU A 24 -13.17 -8.35 -15.33
C LEU A 24 -13.66 -7.51 -16.52
N LYS A 25 -13.81 -6.20 -16.33
CA LYS A 25 -14.27 -5.26 -17.37
C LYS A 25 -13.13 -4.66 -18.19
N THR A 26 -12.01 -4.36 -17.56
CA THR A 26 -10.89 -3.61 -18.17
C THR A 26 -9.78 -4.52 -18.70
N GLY A 27 -9.64 -5.73 -18.14
CA GLY A 27 -8.49 -6.59 -18.35
C GLY A 27 -7.20 -6.04 -17.72
N LEU A 28 -6.12 -6.81 -17.82
CA LEU A 28 -4.80 -6.39 -17.37
C LEU A 28 -4.12 -5.59 -18.49
N VAL A 29 -4.15 -4.26 -18.37
CA VAL A 29 -3.57 -3.33 -19.35
C VAL A 29 -2.19 -2.89 -18.86
N PRO A 30 -1.11 -3.08 -19.64
CA PRO A 30 0.23 -2.65 -19.23
C PRO A 30 0.32 -1.14 -18.97
N THR A 31 1.10 -0.73 -17.96
CA THR A 31 1.31 0.70 -17.66
C THR A 31 2.01 1.43 -18.81
N GLY A 32 3.05 0.79 -19.36
CA GLY A 32 3.97 1.39 -20.32
C GLY A 32 5.15 2.11 -19.67
N VAL A 33 5.27 2.06 -18.34
CA VAL A 33 6.40 2.65 -17.61
C VAL A 33 7.71 2.00 -18.05
N THR A 34 8.71 2.83 -18.29
CA THR A 34 10.03 2.42 -18.77
C THR A 34 11.10 2.52 -17.68
N ASP A 35 12.19 1.76 -17.83
CA ASP A 35 13.36 1.90 -16.94
C ASP A 35 13.98 3.30 -17.02
N ARG A 36 13.82 3.99 -18.16
CA ARG A 36 14.27 5.38 -18.33
C ARG A 36 13.49 6.34 -17.43
N GLU A 37 12.17 6.26 -17.41
CA GLU A 37 11.34 7.12 -16.55
C GLU A 37 11.66 6.90 -15.06
N ILE A 38 11.84 5.63 -14.68
CA ILE A 38 12.26 5.27 -13.32
C ILE A 38 13.65 5.87 -13.00
N ALA A 39 14.62 5.74 -13.91
CA ALA A 39 15.97 6.28 -13.69
C ALA A 39 15.98 7.82 -13.61
N GLU A 40 15.14 8.50 -14.41
CA GLU A 40 14.97 9.95 -14.34
C GLU A 40 14.39 10.37 -12.97
N PHE A 41 13.39 9.64 -12.45
CA PHE A 41 12.86 9.89 -11.10
C PHE A 41 13.88 9.60 -9.99
N GLU A 42 14.62 8.48 -10.04
CA GLU A 42 15.66 8.17 -9.05
C GLU A 42 16.79 9.22 -9.06
N ALA A 43 17.10 9.81 -10.21
CA ALA A 43 18.09 10.89 -10.31
C ALA A 43 17.57 12.23 -9.77
N GLU A 44 16.30 12.54 -10.00
CA GLU A 44 15.63 13.76 -9.50
C GLU A 44 15.41 13.74 -7.98
N SER A 45 14.99 12.60 -7.45
CA SER A 45 14.65 12.45 -6.03
C SER A 45 15.84 12.07 -5.16
N GLU A 46 16.96 11.65 -5.76
CA GLU A 46 18.10 11.00 -5.10
C GLU A 46 17.74 9.70 -4.34
N LEU A 47 16.51 9.20 -4.50
CA LEU A 47 16.05 7.95 -3.92
C LEU A 47 16.34 6.76 -4.83
N LYS A 48 16.49 5.58 -4.23
CA LYS A 48 16.55 4.31 -4.95
C LYS A 48 15.25 3.56 -4.78
N LEU A 49 14.54 3.34 -5.89
CA LEU A 49 13.28 2.63 -5.85
C LEU A 49 13.53 1.15 -5.52
N PRO A 50 12.79 0.56 -4.57
CA PRO A 50 12.84 -0.86 -4.30
C PRO A 50 12.54 -1.70 -5.54
N THR A 51 13.18 -2.87 -5.65
CA THR A 51 13.05 -3.74 -6.83
C THR A 51 11.61 -4.18 -7.07
N LEU A 52 10.84 -4.45 -6.01
CA LEU A 52 9.44 -4.85 -6.09
C LEU A 52 8.55 -3.71 -6.59
N LEU A 53 8.74 -2.48 -6.11
CA LEU A 53 8.01 -1.31 -6.59
C LEU A 53 8.30 -1.03 -8.07
N LYS A 54 9.56 -1.18 -8.51
CA LYS A 54 9.90 -1.06 -9.94
C LYS A 54 9.19 -2.09 -10.80
N ALA A 55 9.04 -3.33 -10.31
CA ALA A 55 8.27 -4.35 -11.00
C ALA A 55 6.77 -3.99 -11.04
N PHE A 56 6.22 -3.49 -9.93
CA PHE A 56 4.85 -2.99 -9.82
C PHE A 56 4.54 -1.88 -10.83
N LEU A 57 5.32 -0.80 -10.84
CA LEU A 57 5.13 0.33 -11.76
C LEU A 57 5.18 -0.08 -13.23
N LYS A 58 5.93 -1.14 -13.58
CA LYS A 58 6.07 -1.65 -14.95
C LYS A 58 5.03 -2.72 -15.32
N SER A 59 4.15 -3.10 -14.40
CA SER A 59 3.18 -4.17 -14.61
C SER A 59 1.91 -3.67 -15.29
N TYR A 60 0.82 -3.45 -14.55
CA TYR A 60 -0.49 -3.13 -15.08
C TYR A 60 -1.06 -1.86 -14.43
N ARG A 61 -1.91 -1.18 -15.20
CA ARG A 61 -2.63 0.02 -14.74
C ARG A 61 -3.68 -0.36 -13.71
N MET A 62 -3.96 0.57 -12.79
CA MET A 62 -5.03 0.45 -11.81
C MET A 62 -5.72 1.80 -11.69
N ASP A 63 -6.92 1.90 -12.28
CA ASP A 63 -7.68 3.17 -12.35
C ASP A 63 -8.84 3.16 -11.35
N PHE A 64 -8.66 2.50 -10.20
CA PHE A 64 -9.67 2.33 -9.16
C PHE A 64 -9.01 2.23 -7.78
N ASP A 65 -9.75 2.63 -6.75
CA ASP A 65 -9.40 2.36 -5.36
C ASP A 65 -9.69 0.89 -5.04
N LEU A 66 -8.75 0.25 -4.35
CA LEU A 66 -8.83 -1.16 -4.02
C LEU A 66 -9.20 -1.30 -2.55
N TRP A 67 -10.18 -2.15 -2.27
CA TRP A 67 -10.47 -2.58 -0.90
C TRP A 67 -9.88 -3.97 -0.67
N GLY A 68 -9.14 -4.11 0.41
CA GLY A 68 -8.54 -5.36 0.87
C GLY A 68 -8.93 -5.65 2.32
N ILE A 69 -8.50 -6.80 2.81
CA ILE A 69 -8.52 -7.12 4.24
C ILE A 69 -7.11 -6.89 4.76
N ILE A 70 -6.98 -6.13 5.84
CA ILE A 70 -5.71 -5.82 6.50
C ILE A 70 -5.66 -6.44 7.90
N HIS A 71 -4.45 -6.54 8.46
CA HIS A 71 -4.24 -6.66 9.90
C HIS A 71 -3.97 -5.27 10.44
N GLU A 72 -4.79 -4.82 11.38
CA GLU A 72 -4.44 -3.66 12.18
C GLU A 72 -3.34 -4.03 13.20
N VAL A 73 -2.67 -3.05 13.80
CA VAL A 73 -1.51 -3.28 14.68
C VAL A 73 -1.90 -4.08 15.94
N ASP A 74 -3.18 -4.09 16.31
CA ASP A 74 -3.76 -4.90 17.39
C ASP A 74 -4.24 -6.30 16.93
N PHE A 75 -3.92 -6.69 15.69
CA PHE A 75 -4.22 -7.98 15.03
C PHE A 75 -5.68 -8.22 14.66
N ASP A 76 -6.55 -7.21 14.72
CA ASP A 76 -7.91 -7.36 14.21
C ASP A 76 -7.92 -7.27 12.67
N THR A 77 -8.61 -8.21 12.02
CA THR A 77 -8.82 -8.18 10.56
C THR A 77 -9.98 -7.25 10.19
N ARG A 78 -9.78 -6.36 9.20
CA ARG A 78 -10.87 -5.50 8.70
C ARG A 78 -10.75 -5.10 7.24
N PRO A 79 -11.86 -4.72 6.57
CA PRO A 79 -11.81 -4.09 5.26
C PRO A 79 -11.15 -2.71 5.36
N TRP A 80 -10.22 -2.41 4.45
CA TRP A 80 -9.57 -1.10 4.37
C TRP A 80 -9.29 -0.67 2.93
N PRO A 81 -9.49 0.61 2.56
CA PRO A 81 -9.19 1.10 1.23
C PRO A 81 -7.70 1.43 1.05
N ILE A 82 -7.23 1.26 -0.19
CA ILE A 82 -5.91 1.71 -0.62
C ILE A 82 -5.99 2.29 -2.03
N SER A 83 -5.16 3.30 -2.27
CA SER A 83 -4.77 3.71 -3.62
C SER A 83 -3.25 3.60 -3.76
N LEU A 84 -2.76 3.20 -4.93
CA LEU A 84 -1.32 3.05 -5.19
C LEU A 84 -0.92 3.85 -6.43
N ASN A 85 0.26 4.45 -6.38
CA ASN A 85 0.88 5.09 -7.53
C ASN A 85 1.16 4.04 -8.61
N THR A 86 0.48 4.14 -9.75
CA THR A 86 0.62 3.19 -10.87
C THR A 86 1.49 3.72 -12.00
N SER A 87 1.93 4.97 -11.89
CA SER A 87 2.84 5.61 -12.83
C SER A 87 3.95 6.40 -12.13
N VAL A 88 5.07 6.60 -12.83
CA VAL A 88 6.14 7.49 -12.36
C VAL A 88 5.66 8.95 -12.27
N LYS A 89 4.65 9.33 -13.07
CA LYS A 89 4.04 10.66 -13.00
C LYS A 89 3.32 10.87 -11.66
N GLU A 90 2.46 9.94 -11.26
CA GLU A 90 1.77 9.98 -9.96
C GLU A 90 2.77 9.94 -8.81
N LEU A 91 3.75 9.04 -8.90
CA LEU A 91 4.82 8.94 -7.91
C LEU A 91 5.54 10.27 -7.70
N ARG A 92 5.90 10.96 -8.79
CA ARG A 92 6.55 12.28 -8.74
C ARG A 92 5.66 13.36 -8.12
N ILE A 93 4.38 13.37 -8.48
CA ILE A 93 3.41 14.35 -7.92
C ILE A 93 3.29 14.13 -6.42
N ASN A 94 3.00 12.90 -5.98
CA ASN A 94 2.81 12.60 -4.56
C ASN A 94 4.09 12.77 -3.75
N TRP A 95 5.26 12.45 -4.32
CA TRP A 95 6.57 12.77 -3.73
C TRP A 95 6.76 14.27 -3.52
N ALA A 96 6.44 15.10 -4.51
CA ALA A 96 6.59 16.56 -4.39
C ALA A 96 5.61 17.14 -3.35
N VAL A 97 4.34 16.71 -3.39
CA VAL A 97 3.30 17.18 -2.46
C VAL A 97 3.63 16.79 -1.03
N PHE A 98 4.04 15.54 -0.77
CA PHE A 98 4.42 15.11 0.58
C PHE A 98 5.54 15.97 1.17
N ARG A 99 6.56 16.29 0.36
CA ARG A 99 7.69 17.14 0.79
C ARG A 99 7.28 18.59 1.04
N GLU A 100 6.39 19.14 0.22
CA GLU A 100 5.83 20.48 0.43
C GLU A 100 5.08 20.55 1.77
N ILE A 101 4.18 19.59 2.01
CA ILE A 101 3.44 19.51 3.27
C ILE A 101 4.41 19.32 4.45
N ALA A 102 5.39 18.41 4.34
CA ALA A 102 6.37 18.18 5.41
C ALA A 102 7.13 19.46 5.78
N ALA A 103 7.52 20.26 4.78
CA ALA A 103 8.16 21.55 5.00
C ALA A 103 7.22 22.58 5.67
N ASP A 104 5.94 22.60 5.31
CA ASP A 104 4.92 23.46 5.93
C ASP A 104 4.69 23.11 7.41
N TYR A 105 4.85 21.83 7.78
CA TYR A 105 4.88 21.37 9.18
C TYR A 105 6.22 21.62 9.88
N GLY A 106 7.20 22.22 9.20
CA GLY A 106 8.48 22.64 9.78
C GLY A 106 9.54 21.54 9.84
N ALA A 107 9.34 20.41 9.17
CA ALA A 107 10.33 19.35 9.10
C ALA A 107 11.53 19.75 8.22
N ALA A 108 12.73 19.38 8.64
CA ALA A 108 13.94 19.55 7.85
C ALA A 108 14.03 18.47 6.74
N PRO A 109 14.67 18.76 5.59
CA PRO A 109 14.81 17.78 4.50
C PRO A 109 15.41 16.43 4.91
N GLU A 110 16.27 16.41 5.92
CA GLU A 110 16.88 15.18 6.45
C GLU A 110 15.85 14.29 7.16
N GLN A 111 14.80 14.89 7.73
CA GLN A 111 13.73 14.17 8.44
C GLN A 111 12.75 13.49 7.49
N TYR A 112 12.44 14.10 6.34
CA TYR A 112 11.45 13.54 5.41
C TYR A 112 12.06 12.97 4.11
N GLY A 113 13.34 13.25 3.85
CA GLY A 113 13.97 13.01 2.55
C GLY A 113 14.10 11.54 2.17
N HIS A 114 13.96 10.62 3.13
CA HIS A 114 14.03 9.18 2.94
C HIS A 114 12.67 8.51 2.73
N PHE A 115 11.56 9.24 2.90
CA PHE A 115 10.23 8.69 2.64
C PHE A 115 9.88 8.76 1.16
N LEU A 116 9.29 7.67 0.67
CA LEU A 116 8.76 7.56 -0.68
C LEU A 116 7.24 7.35 -0.62
N PRO A 117 6.43 8.37 -0.94
CA PRO A 117 4.98 8.19 -1.03
C PRO A 117 4.62 7.22 -2.15
N ILE A 118 4.00 6.10 -1.83
CA ILE A 118 3.63 5.06 -2.79
C ILE A 118 2.13 4.99 -3.07
N GLY A 119 1.32 5.76 -2.34
CA GLY A 119 -0.13 5.74 -2.47
C GLY A 119 -0.83 6.48 -1.33
N MET A 120 -2.10 6.14 -1.12
CA MET A 120 -2.85 6.54 0.07
C MET A 120 -3.34 5.31 0.84
N TRP A 121 -3.25 5.38 2.17
CA TRP A 121 -3.82 4.43 3.12
C TRP A 121 -5.12 5.06 3.62
N ASP A 122 -6.26 4.67 3.05
CA ASP A 122 -7.48 5.49 3.09
C ASP A 122 -7.25 6.95 2.61
N SER A 123 -7.26 7.91 3.53
CA SER A 123 -7.11 9.34 3.30
C SER A 123 -5.76 9.89 3.77
N GLU A 124 -4.83 8.99 4.10
CA GLU A 124 -3.51 9.28 4.65
C GLU A 124 -2.41 8.98 3.63
N PHE A 125 -1.28 9.69 3.69
CA PHE A 125 -0.16 9.33 2.82
C PHE A 125 0.38 7.96 3.18
N LEU A 126 0.30 7.00 2.26
CA LEU A 126 1.03 5.74 2.38
C LEU A 126 2.45 5.95 1.88
N VAL A 127 3.41 5.88 2.80
CA VAL A 127 4.82 6.09 2.50
C VAL A 127 5.64 4.84 2.79
N TRP A 128 6.70 4.67 2.01
CA TRP A 128 7.75 3.71 2.29
C TRP A 128 8.94 4.43 2.93
N ASP A 129 9.26 4.07 4.17
CA ASP A 129 10.48 4.50 4.85
C ASP A 129 11.69 3.75 4.29
N LEU A 130 12.46 4.41 3.41
CA LEU A 130 13.64 3.81 2.78
C LEU A 130 14.88 3.83 3.69
N SER A 131 14.80 4.42 4.89
CA SER A 131 15.87 4.33 5.89
C SER A 131 15.85 3.00 6.65
N ARG A 132 14.67 2.35 6.69
CA ARG A 132 14.45 1.05 7.30
C ARG A 132 14.76 -0.09 6.33
N ARG A 133 15.15 -1.23 6.89
CA ARG A 133 15.60 -2.39 6.13
C ARG A 133 14.51 -3.46 6.04
N GLU A 134 14.06 -3.77 4.84
CA GLU A 134 13.08 -4.84 4.59
C GLU A 134 13.52 -6.20 5.13
N ASP A 135 14.82 -6.50 5.18
CA ASP A 135 15.34 -7.78 5.68
C ASP A 135 15.39 -7.88 7.22
N GLN A 136 14.94 -6.84 7.92
CA GLN A 136 14.84 -6.77 9.38
C GLN A 136 13.41 -6.63 9.87
N VAL A 137 12.43 -6.67 8.96
CA VAL A 137 11.01 -6.59 9.30
C VAL A 137 10.58 -7.85 10.04
N ASP A 138 9.94 -7.64 11.18
CA ASP A 138 9.19 -8.63 11.95
C ASP A 138 7.70 -8.26 11.89
N ALA A 139 6.87 -9.17 11.39
CA ALA A 139 5.43 -8.93 11.30
C ALA A 139 4.76 -8.93 12.69
N GLU A 140 5.40 -9.49 13.71
CA GLU A 140 4.84 -9.66 15.05
C GLU A 140 5.29 -8.57 16.04
N ASP A 141 6.09 -7.58 15.59
CA ASP A 141 6.65 -6.53 16.45
C ASP A 141 5.79 -5.26 16.55
N TRP A 142 4.50 -5.36 16.23
CA TRP A 142 3.53 -4.28 16.42
C TRP A 142 3.89 -3.01 15.65
N GLY A 143 4.58 -3.15 14.52
CA GLY A 143 4.90 -2.02 13.66
C GLY A 143 6.24 -1.35 13.96
N GLU A 144 7.03 -1.86 14.92
CA GLU A 144 8.32 -1.27 15.29
C GLU A 144 9.33 -1.30 14.12
N SER A 145 9.43 -2.41 13.40
CA SER A 145 10.35 -2.59 12.26
C SER A 145 9.71 -2.34 10.89
N TRP A 146 8.39 -2.19 10.83
CA TRP A 146 7.64 -2.10 9.58
C TRP A 146 8.09 -0.93 8.71
N VAL A 147 8.23 -1.17 7.40
CA VAL A 147 8.75 -0.16 6.46
C VAL A 147 7.67 0.67 5.78
N LEU A 148 6.41 0.23 5.80
CA LEU A 148 5.30 1.02 5.29
C LEU A 148 4.60 1.75 6.43
N ARG A 149 4.51 3.07 6.27
CA ARG A 149 3.98 3.99 7.27
C ARG A 149 2.86 4.82 6.67
N SER A 150 1.94 5.30 7.50
CA SER A 150 1.01 6.35 7.14
C SER A 150 1.38 7.66 7.82
N PHE A 151 1.03 8.74 7.13
CA PHE A 151 1.03 10.07 7.70
C PHE A 151 -0.40 10.60 7.63
N PRO A 152 -1.18 10.46 8.73
CA PRO A 152 -2.56 10.93 8.83
C PRO A 152 -2.65 12.44 8.66
N HIS A 153 -3.70 12.93 8.03
CA HIS A 153 -3.87 14.36 7.75
C HIS A 153 -4.46 15.14 8.94
N ASP A 154 -5.05 14.43 9.91
CA ASP A 154 -5.64 14.94 11.14
C ASP A 154 -4.66 14.95 12.33
N GLU A 155 -3.52 14.27 12.21
CA GLU A 155 -2.44 14.30 13.19
C GLU A 155 -1.50 15.49 13.03
N ALA A 156 -0.95 15.95 14.16
CA ALA A 156 0.10 16.95 14.14
C ALA A 156 1.42 16.28 13.74
N TRP A 157 1.97 16.62 12.58
CA TRP A 157 3.29 16.15 12.15
C TRP A 157 4.41 16.90 12.88
N ASP A 158 4.39 16.80 14.21
CA ASP A 158 5.34 17.44 15.08
C ASP A 158 6.68 16.70 15.07
N LYS A 159 7.63 17.21 15.84
CA LYS A 159 8.98 16.68 15.87
C LYS A 159 9.01 15.20 16.30
N GLU A 160 8.18 14.79 17.26
CA GLU A 160 8.15 13.41 17.78
C GLU A 160 7.61 12.47 16.71
N PHE A 161 6.52 12.87 16.02
CA PHE A 161 5.94 12.09 14.93
C PHE A 161 6.92 11.86 13.77
N TRP A 162 7.75 12.86 13.44
CA TRP A 162 8.84 12.71 12.46
C TRP A 162 9.98 11.83 12.95
N GLU A 163 10.29 11.82 14.25
CA GLU A 163 11.30 10.95 14.84
C GLU A 163 10.83 9.47 14.85
N GLU A 164 9.53 9.23 15.02
CA GLU A 164 8.92 7.90 14.93
C GLU A 164 8.73 7.42 13.48
N GLY A 165 8.52 8.36 12.56
CA GLY A 165 8.41 8.11 11.12
C GLY A 165 6.99 7.77 10.68
N GLY A 166 5.97 8.39 11.28
CA GLY A 166 4.55 8.13 10.96
C GLY A 166 3.98 6.93 11.70
N GLU A 167 2.75 6.52 11.38
CA GLU A 167 2.10 5.34 11.98
C GLU A 167 2.40 4.07 11.16
N PRO A 168 2.57 2.88 11.76
CA PRO A 168 2.75 1.64 11.01
C PRO A 168 1.48 1.22 10.26
N CYS A 169 1.61 0.93 8.96
CA CYS A 169 0.51 0.42 8.12
C CYS A 169 0.64 -1.05 7.76
N ALA A 170 1.80 -1.44 7.25
CA ALA A 170 2.06 -2.80 6.78
C ALA A 170 3.54 -3.15 6.91
N PRO A 171 3.90 -4.42 7.16
CA PRO A 171 5.30 -4.81 7.38
C PRO A 171 6.20 -4.48 6.19
N SER A 172 5.75 -4.81 4.97
CA SER A 172 6.47 -4.53 3.72
C SER A 172 5.53 -4.33 2.54
N PHE A 173 6.05 -3.86 1.41
CA PHE A 173 5.28 -3.80 0.16
C PHE A 173 4.89 -5.17 -0.37
N LYS A 174 5.63 -6.23 -0.01
CA LYS A 174 5.23 -7.59 -0.34
C LYS A 174 4.00 -8.00 0.46
N ASP A 175 3.98 -7.74 1.77
CA ASP A 175 2.84 -8.06 2.64
C ASP A 175 1.60 -7.26 2.23
N LEU A 176 1.78 -6.00 1.82
CA LEU A 176 0.72 -5.19 1.24
C LEU A 176 0.09 -5.86 0.00
N LEU A 177 0.91 -6.38 -0.92
CA LEU A 177 0.40 -7.14 -2.07
C LEU A 177 -0.28 -8.44 -1.64
N ASP A 178 0.22 -9.09 -0.59
CA ASP A 178 -0.39 -10.31 -0.07
C ASP A 178 -1.78 -10.05 0.50
N TRP A 179 -1.95 -8.99 1.28
CA TRP A 179 -3.22 -8.57 1.86
C TRP A 179 -4.23 -8.16 0.79
N TYR A 180 -3.85 -7.25 -0.09
CA TYR A 180 -4.77 -6.62 -1.03
C TYR A 180 -4.98 -7.42 -2.31
N PHE A 181 -3.91 -7.94 -2.92
CA PHE A 181 -3.97 -8.58 -4.23
C PHE A 181 -4.22 -10.08 -4.09
N TYR A 182 -3.39 -10.78 -3.32
CA TYR A 182 -3.57 -12.21 -3.09
C TYR A 182 -4.73 -12.53 -2.14
N GLY A 183 -5.12 -11.58 -1.28
CA GLY A 183 -6.20 -11.80 -0.33
C GLY A 183 -5.80 -12.73 0.82
N ALA A 184 -4.54 -12.67 1.25
CA ALA A 184 -3.96 -13.59 2.22
C ALA A 184 -4.70 -13.60 3.57
N LEU A 185 -5.31 -12.48 3.95
CA LEU A 185 -6.04 -12.31 5.21
C LEU A 185 -7.55 -12.61 5.09
N ILE A 186 -8.06 -12.89 3.89
CA ILE A 186 -9.49 -13.18 3.69
C ILE A 186 -9.94 -14.41 4.47
N PRO A 187 -9.22 -15.56 4.47
CA PRO A 187 -9.70 -16.74 5.19
C PRO A 187 -9.89 -16.51 6.69
N GLU A 188 -8.96 -15.79 7.31
CA GLU A 188 -9.01 -15.43 8.73
C GLU A 188 -10.19 -14.50 9.01
N PHE A 189 -10.33 -13.42 8.23
CA PHE A 189 -11.45 -12.49 8.36
C PHE A 189 -12.82 -13.15 8.17
N GLU A 190 -12.96 -14.06 7.20
CA GLU A 190 -14.20 -14.82 6.99
C GLU A 190 -14.52 -15.74 8.16
N GLU A 191 -13.50 -16.36 8.76
CA GLU A 191 -13.65 -17.25 9.91
C GLU A 191 -14.09 -16.47 11.16
N GLU A 192 -13.39 -15.38 11.47
CA GLU A 192 -13.64 -14.52 12.63
C GLU A 192 -15.03 -13.86 12.59
N ASN A 193 -15.45 -13.43 11.39
CA ASN A 193 -16.68 -12.65 11.22
C ASN A 193 -17.87 -13.49 10.75
N HIS A 194 -17.67 -14.80 10.54
CA HIS A 194 -18.69 -15.73 10.04
C HIS A 194 -19.38 -15.22 8.76
N LEU A 195 -18.61 -14.70 7.81
CA LEU A 195 -19.12 -14.12 6.57
C LEU A 195 -18.31 -14.61 5.38
N LYS A 196 -18.74 -14.28 4.14
CA LYS A 196 -17.93 -14.44 2.94
C LYS A 196 -17.51 -13.12 2.33
N VAL A 197 -16.28 -13.06 1.81
CA VAL A 197 -15.76 -11.94 1.04
C VAL A 197 -15.95 -12.23 -0.44
N THR A 198 -16.67 -11.34 -1.13
CA THR A 198 -16.86 -11.42 -2.58
C THR A 198 -16.52 -10.09 -3.22
N TYR A 199 -16.33 -10.09 -4.55
CA TYR A 199 -16.14 -8.86 -5.31
C TYR A 199 -17.26 -7.84 -5.02
N GLU A 200 -18.51 -8.28 -4.97
CA GLU A 200 -19.67 -7.43 -4.70
C GLU A 200 -19.63 -6.81 -3.31
N ARG A 201 -19.27 -7.59 -2.28
CA ARG A 201 -19.15 -7.10 -0.90
C ARG A 201 -17.98 -6.12 -0.75
N MET A 202 -16.84 -6.39 -1.40
CA MET A 202 -15.70 -5.47 -1.44
C MET A 202 -15.93 -4.21 -2.28
N ASN A 203 -17.07 -4.11 -2.97
CA ASN A 203 -17.53 -2.91 -3.68
C ASN A 203 -18.83 -2.33 -3.06
N ASN A 204 -19.22 -2.78 -1.88
CA ASN A 204 -20.41 -2.31 -1.17
C ASN A 204 -20.03 -1.50 0.06
N TYR A 205 -20.20 -0.19 -0.01
CA TYR A 205 -19.87 0.75 1.07
C TYR A 205 -20.51 0.36 2.42
N ASP A 206 -21.75 -0.12 2.40
CA ASP A 206 -22.48 -0.54 3.61
C ASP A 206 -21.89 -1.83 4.21
N PHE A 207 -21.35 -2.73 3.39
CA PHE A 207 -20.60 -3.89 3.90
C PHE A 207 -19.26 -3.44 4.49
N LEU A 208 -18.51 -2.61 3.76
CA LEU A 208 -17.14 -2.24 4.13
C LEU A 208 -17.06 -1.57 5.51
N TRP A 209 -18.07 -0.78 5.88
CA TRP A 209 -18.13 -0.09 7.18
C TRP A 209 -18.99 -0.79 8.24
N HIS A 210 -19.81 -1.77 7.86
CA HIS A 210 -20.73 -2.44 8.77
C HIS A 210 -20.68 -3.97 8.68
N PHE A 211 -19.56 -4.56 8.26
CA PHE A 211 -19.38 -5.99 8.07
C PHE A 211 -19.68 -6.83 9.32
N TYR A 212 -19.51 -6.24 10.51
CA TYR A 212 -19.74 -6.88 11.81
C TYR A 212 -21.22 -7.11 12.14
N GLU A 213 -22.15 -6.52 11.38
CA GLU A 213 -23.59 -6.67 11.61
C GLU A 213 -24.12 -8.04 11.16
N ASP A 214 -25.08 -8.59 11.92
CA ASP A 214 -25.63 -9.94 11.67
C ASP A 214 -26.23 -10.15 10.27
N ARG A 215 -26.63 -9.08 9.57
CA ARG A 215 -27.16 -9.17 8.20
C ARG A 215 -26.13 -9.63 7.16
N TRP A 216 -24.84 -9.55 7.47
CA TRP A 216 -23.75 -9.95 6.57
C TRP A 216 -23.20 -11.35 6.86
N LYS A 217 -23.57 -11.92 8.01
CA LYS A 217 -23.13 -13.24 8.45
C LYS A 217 -23.80 -14.33 7.62
N GLU A 218 -23.05 -15.39 7.37
CA GLU A 218 -23.60 -16.60 6.78
C GLU A 218 -24.48 -17.33 7.82
N PRO A 219 -25.55 -18.02 7.39
CA PRO A 219 -26.45 -18.77 8.28
C PRO A 219 -25.81 -19.90 9.07
#